data_AF-A0A923XUA3-F1
#
_entry.id   AF-A0A923XUA3-F1
#
_cell.length_a   1.000
_cell.length_b   1.000
_cell.length_c   1.000
_cell.angle_alpha   90.00
_cell.angle_beta   90.00
_cell.angle_gamma   90.00
#
_symmetry.space_group_name_H-M   'P 1'
#
loop_
_entity.id
_entity.type
_entity.pdbx_description
1 polymer ?
#
loop_
_entity_poly.entity_id
_entity_poly.type
_entity_poly.pdbx_seq_one_letter_code
_entity_poly.pdbx_strand_id
1 'polypeptide(L)'
;MRWLVIVWLFALPVRAEELSALAHLDAGTSHVQAVSGGVDLLLTLSQPVPWRVRVLDHPARLVMDFREVDWQGIDAMPLAKGAVTALRAGVFRPGWS
;
A
#
# COMPACT_ATOMS: atom_id res chain seq x y z
N MET A 1 32.32 -52.30 19.63
CA MET A 1 31.33 -51.51 18.87
C MET A 1 30.70 -50.45 19.77
N ARG A 2 31.23 -49.22 19.78
CA ARG A 2 30.58 -48.07 20.43
C ARG A 2 30.37 -47.02 19.35
N TRP A 3 29.16 -46.98 18.80
CA TRP A 3 28.77 -46.01 17.78
C TRP A 3 28.48 -44.69 18.46
N LEU A 4 29.39 -43.72 18.32
CA LEU A 4 29.14 -42.31 18.63
C LEU A 4 28.31 -41.73 17.48
N VAL A 5 27.01 -41.57 17.69
CA VAL A 5 26.15 -40.82 16.77
C VAL A 5 26.28 -39.34 17.13
N ILE A 6 27.09 -38.61 16.35
CA ILE A 6 27.15 -37.15 16.40
C ILE A 6 25.98 -36.65 15.55
N VAL A 7 24.92 -36.15 16.19
CA VAL A 7 23.85 -35.41 15.54
C VAL A 7 24.37 -34.02 15.21
N TRP A 8 24.81 -33.83 13.97
CA TRP A 8 25.02 -32.50 13.40
C TRP A 8 23.66 -31.85 13.16
N LEU A 9 23.25 -31.00 14.10
CA LEU A 9 22.15 -30.05 13.90
C LEU A 9 22.57 -29.03 12.84
N PHE A 10 22.18 -29.28 11.59
CA PHE A 10 22.22 -28.27 10.54
C PHE A 10 21.27 -27.14 10.95
N ALA A 11 21.82 -25.98 11.31
CA ALA A 11 21.06 -24.75 11.50
C ALA A 11 20.51 -24.32 10.13
N LEU A 12 19.28 -24.71 9.82
CA LEU A 12 18.59 -24.20 8.65
C LEU A 12 18.32 -22.71 8.85
N PRO A 13 18.57 -21.85 7.85
CA PRO A 13 18.17 -20.46 7.93
C PRO A 13 16.65 -20.40 8.02
N VAL A 14 16.13 -19.98 9.17
CA VAL A 14 14.73 -19.58 9.31
C VAL A 14 14.54 -18.34 8.44
N ARG A 15 13.81 -18.49 7.33
CA ARG A 15 13.24 -17.36 6.61
C ARG A 15 12.17 -16.80 7.54
N ALA A 16 12.42 -15.64 8.16
CA ALA A 16 11.34 -14.88 8.76
C ALA A 16 10.39 -14.50 7.61
N GLU A 17 9.18 -15.04 7.62
CA GLU A 17 8.14 -14.48 6.76
C GLU A 17 7.93 -13.04 7.22
N GLU A 18 8.10 -12.09 6.29
CA GLU A 18 7.75 -10.71 6.56
C GLU A 18 6.23 -10.70 6.70
N LEU A 19 5.75 -10.81 7.95
CA LEU A 19 4.34 -10.60 8.28
C LEU A 19 4.00 -9.19 7.83
N SER A 20 3.39 -9.10 6.67
CA SER A 20 2.80 -7.87 6.22
C SER A 20 1.31 -7.96 6.43
N ALA A 21 0.83 -7.08 7.30
CA ALA A 21 -0.59 -6.99 7.56
C ALA A 21 -1.19 -6.16 6.43
N LEU A 22 -1.86 -6.84 5.49
CA LEU A 22 -2.57 -6.25 4.37
C LEU A 22 -3.67 -5.30 4.91
N ALA A 23 -3.50 -4.00 4.68
CA ALA A 23 -4.53 -3.02 4.99
C ALA A 23 -5.58 -2.99 3.89
N HIS A 24 -6.82 -2.65 4.22
CA HIS A 24 -7.91 -2.55 3.25
C HIS A 24 -8.42 -1.11 3.20
N LEU A 25 -8.67 -0.60 1.99
CA LEU A 25 -9.35 0.68 1.78
C LEU A 25 -10.83 0.58 2.18
N ASP A 26 -11.30 1.55 2.97
CA ASP A 26 -12.73 1.82 3.11
C ASP A 26 -13.13 2.95 2.14
N ALA A 27 -13.61 2.57 0.96
CA ALA A 27 -14.06 3.51 -0.07
C ALA A 27 -15.31 4.30 0.33
N GLY A 28 -16.11 3.82 1.30
CA GLY A 28 -17.33 4.49 1.74
C GLY A 28 -17.07 5.75 2.56
N THR A 29 -15.90 5.83 3.21
CA THR A 29 -15.47 6.98 4.02
C THR A 29 -14.30 7.74 3.42
N SER A 30 -13.73 7.24 2.31
CA SER A 30 -12.67 7.90 1.55
C SER A 30 -13.24 8.82 0.47
N HIS A 31 -12.53 9.89 0.12
CA HIS A 31 -12.96 10.81 -0.93
C HIS A 31 -11.83 11.69 -1.47
N VAL A 32 -12.07 12.23 -2.67
CA VAL A 32 -11.29 13.34 -3.24
C VAL A 32 -12.24 14.50 -3.50
N GLN A 33 -11.97 15.65 -2.88
CA GLN A 33 -12.78 16.86 -3.00
C GLN A 33 -11.95 18.05 -3.48
N ALA A 34 -12.55 18.91 -4.30
CA ALA A 34 -11.94 20.18 -4.68
C ALA A 34 -12.11 21.17 -3.53
N VAL A 35 -11.03 21.89 -3.20
CA VAL A 35 -11.02 22.94 -2.19
C VAL A 35 -10.47 24.23 -2.79
N SER A 36 -10.67 25.35 -2.11
CA SER A 36 -10.07 26.62 -2.55
C SER A 36 -8.54 26.48 -2.59
N GLY A 37 -7.95 26.58 -3.79
CA GLY A 37 -6.51 26.48 -3.99
C GLY A 37 -5.95 25.05 -4.09
N GLY A 38 -6.78 24.01 -4.17
CA GLY A 38 -6.25 22.66 -4.33
C GLY A 38 -7.26 21.52 -4.30
N VAL A 39 -6.77 20.35 -3.89
CA VAL A 39 -7.51 19.10 -3.75
C VAL A 39 -7.26 18.56 -2.36
N ASP A 40 -8.31 18.12 -1.69
CA ASP A 40 -8.26 17.39 -0.44
C ASP A 40 -8.55 15.91 -0.71
N LEU A 41 -7.72 15.03 -0.15
CA LEU A 41 -7.74 13.58 -0.34
C LEU A 41 -7.77 12.91 1.03
N LEU A 42 -8.87 12.23 1.32
CA LEU A 42 -9.03 11.40 2.51
C LEU A 42 -9.03 9.93 2.10
N LEU A 43 -8.14 9.15 2.68
CA LEU A 43 -8.08 7.69 2.54
C LEU A 43 -8.21 7.04 3.92
N THR A 44 -9.30 6.30 4.11
CA THR A 44 -9.53 5.51 5.33
C THR A 44 -9.01 4.10 5.11
N LEU A 45 -8.08 3.66 5.94
CA LEU A 45 -7.49 2.32 5.89
C LEU A 45 -7.84 1.55 7.17
N SER A 46 -8.00 0.23 7.06
CA SER A 46 -8.30 -0.66 8.19
C SER A 46 -7.24 -0.64 9.30
N GLN A 47 -6.02 -0.22 8.98
CA GLN A 47 -4.89 -0.12 9.88
C GLN A 47 -3.85 0.88 9.32
N PRO A 48 -3.02 1.50 10.18
CA PRO A 48 -1.93 2.34 9.71
C PRO A 48 -0.87 1.52 8.99
N VAL A 49 -0.37 2.04 7.87
CA VAL A 49 0.74 1.47 7.11
C VAL A 49 1.77 2.55 6.76
N PRO A 50 3.07 2.20 6.63
CA PRO A 50 4.04 3.11 6.06
C PRO A 50 3.62 3.59 4.66
N TRP A 51 3.79 4.88 4.38
CA TRP A 51 3.47 5.47 3.09
C TRP A 51 4.47 6.57 2.74
N ARG A 52 4.50 6.95 1.46
CA ARG A 52 5.29 8.08 0.97
C ARG A 52 4.57 8.76 -0.19
N VAL A 53 4.88 10.04 -0.39
CA VAL A 53 4.25 10.87 -1.42
C VAL A 53 5.30 11.51 -2.32
N ARG A 54 4.98 11.61 -3.61
CA ARG A 54 5.79 12.28 -4.63
C ARG A 54 4.87 13.05 -5.56
N VAL A 55 5.34 14.22 -6.00
CA VAL A 55 4.68 15.01 -7.04
C VAL A 55 5.53 14.91 -8.29
N LEU A 56 4.89 14.56 -9.40
CA LEU A 56 5.51 14.54 -10.72
C LEU A 56 4.91 15.65 -11.56
N ASP A 57 5.71 16.20 -12.44
CA ASP A 57 5.29 17.06 -13.54
C ASP A 57 5.21 16.25 -14.85
N HIS A 58 4.62 16.87 -15.88
CA HIS A 58 4.62 16.37 -17.27
C HIS A 58 4.27 14.86 -17.46
N PRO A 59 3.02 14.40 -17.17
CA PRO A 59 1.89 15.19 -16.67
C PRO A 59 1.88 15.32 -15.14
N ALA A 60 1.25 16.38 -14.65
CA ALA A 60 1.07 16.66 -13.23
C ALA A 60 0.35 15.51 -12.52
N ARG A 61 1.02 14.86 -11.56
CA ARG A 61 0.50 13.69 -10.85
C ARG A 61 0.93 13.72 -9.39
N LEU A 62 0.01 13.38 -8.49
CA LEU A 62 0.30 12.97 -7.13
C LEU A 62 0.44 11.45 -7.10
N VAL A 63 1.60 10.95 -6.69
CA VAL A 63 1.87 9.51 -6.54
C VAL A 63 2.06 9.23 -5.06
N MET A 64 1.25 8.32 -4.54
CA MET A 64 1.32 7.87 -3.15
C MET A 64 1.58 6.37 -3.16
N ASP A 65 2.68 5.95 -2.53
CA ASP A 65 2.99 4.53 -2.38
C ASP A 65 2.71 4.12 -0.94
N PHE A 66 1.99 3.02 -0.75
CA PHE A 66 1.64 2.45 0.54
C PHE A 66 2.22 1.06 0.70
N ARG A 67 2.58 0.69 1.93
CA ARG A 67 3.02 -0.66 2.23
C ARG A 67 1.80 -1.59 2.35
N GLU A 68 1.63 -2.42 1.33
CA GLU A 68 0.61 -3.48 1.21
C GLU A 68 -0.81 -3.05 1.61
N VAL A 69 -1.46 -2.32 0.69
CA VAL A 69 -2.89 -1.99 0.78
C VAL A 69 -3.65 -2.72 -0.33
N ASP A 70 -4.77 -3.33 0.03
CA ASP A 70 -5.80 -3.75 -0.92
C ASP A 70 -6.70 -2.56 -1.27
N TRP A 71 -6.72 -2.23 -2.56
CA TRP A 71 -7.44 -1.09 -3.13
C TRP A 71 -8.81 -1.46 -3.70
N GLN A 72 -9.36 -2.63 -3.33
CA GLN A 72 -10.69 -3.02 -3.75
C GLN A 72 -11.71 -1.91 -3.47
N GLY A 73 -12.49 -1.53 -4.50
CA GLY A 73 -13.51 -0.49 -4.38
C GLY A 73 -13.02 0.94 -4.62
N ILE A 74 -11.73 1.17 -4.92
CA ILE A 74 -11.21 2.53 -5.19
C ILE A 74 -11.93 3.24 -6.34
N ASP A 75 -12.40 2.50 -7.35
CA ASP A 75 -13.13 3.06 -8.49
C ASP A 75 -14.50 3.64 -8.11
N ALA A 76 -15.05 3.25 -6.96
CA ALA A 76 -16.32 3.77 -6.44
C ALA A 76 -16.13 5.06 -5.62
N MET A 77 -14.89 5.46 -5.33
CA MET A 77 -14.61 6.61 -4.48
C MET A 77 -15.02 7.92 -5.19
N PRO A 78 -15.69 8.85 -4.50
CA PRO A 78 -16.03 10.16 -5.08
C PRO A 78 -14.77 10.91 -5.54
N LEU A 79 -14.79 11.33 -6.80
CA LEU A 79 -13.69 12.09 -7.42
C LEU A 79 -14.14 13.52 -7.71
N ALA A 80 -13.31 14.50 -7.32
CA ALA A 80 -13.45 15.90 -7.69
C ALA A 80 -13.24 16.12 -9.20
N LYS A 81 -14.27 15.83 -9.99
CA LYS A 81 -14.24 15.98 -11.45
C LYS A 81 -13.92 17.44 -11.82
N GLY A 82 -12.89 17.61 -12.65
CA GLY A 82 -12.39 18.92 -13.08
C GLY A 82 -11.11 19.37 -12.36
N ALA A 83 -10.91 18.94 -11.11
CA ALA A 83 -9.65 19.15 -10.37
C ALA A 83 -8.72 17.94 -10.49
N VAL A 84 -9.29 16.73 -10.52
CA VAL A 84 -8.56 15.47 -10.74
C VAL A 84 -9.12 14.78 -11.97
N THR A 85 -8.25 14.42 -12.90
CA THR A 85 -8.62 13.83 -14.20
C THR A 85 -8.82 12.32 -14.14
N ALA A 86 -8.06 11.64 -13.28
CA ALA A 86 -8.15 10.21 -13.06
C ALA A 86 -7.58 9.83 -11.69
N LEU A 87 -8.09 8.74 -11.12
CA LEU A 87 -7.55 8.04 -9.97
C LEU A 87 -7.24 6.61 -10.38
N ARG A 88 -6.09 6.08 -9.96
CA ARG A 88 -5.66 4.71 -10.23
C ARG A 88 -4.88 4.20 -9.02
N ALA A 89 -5.09 2.94 -8.67
CA ALA A 89 -4.25 2.22 -7.72
C ALA A 89 -4.02 0.79 -8.20
N GLY A 90 -2.95 0.18 -7.70
CA GLY A 90 -2.56 -1.17 -8.05
C GLY A 90 -1.19 -1.51 -7.45
N VAL A 91 -0.71 -2.72 -7.68
CA VAL A 91 0.59 -3.14 -7.15
C VAL A 91 1.72 -2.41 -7.89
N PHE A 92 2.61 -1.76 -7.14
CA PHE A 92 3.80 -1.11 -7.69
C PHE A 92 5.02 -2.05 -7.70
N ARG A 93 5.28 -2.74 -6.57
CA ARG A 93 6.35 -3.74 -6.38
C ARG A 93 6.01 -4.65 -5.19
N PRO A 94 6.63 -5.82 -5.02
CA PRO A 94 6.41 -6.63 -3.82
C PRO A 94 6.55 -5.80 -2.53
N GLY A 95 5.55 -5.88 -1.65
CA GLY A 95 5.48 -5.07 -0.42
C GLY A 95 4.96 -3.64 -0.59
N TRP A 96 4.63 -3.18 -1.80
CA TRP A 96 4.15 -1.82 -2.06
C TRP A 96 3.08 -1.77 -3.15
N SER A 97 2.04 -0.99 -2.88
CA SER A 97 0.98 -0.64 -3.81
C SER A 97 0.94 0.86 -4.01
#